data_AF-A0A7K2Q7W1-F1
#
_entry.id   AF-A0A7K2Q7W1-F1
#
_cell.length_a   1.000
_cell.length_b   1.000
_cell.length_c   1.000
_cell.angle_alpha   90.00
_cell.angle_beta   90.00
_cell.angle_gamma   90.00
#
_symmetry.space_group_name_H-M   'P 1'
#
loop_
_entity.id
_entity.type
_entity.pdbx_description
1 polymer ?
#
loop_
_entity_poly.entity_id
_entity_poly.type
_entity_poly.pdbx_seq_one_letter_code
_entity_poly.pdbx_strand_id
1 'polypeptide(L)'
;DFRGYGSAVPLPAGFRGPDSVLVLGGDPHDPNTYRLSGGAWTTEEPRAFGRTQDDTLILPDGTLLTVNGALSTRDYGHGPFNPQADLSYRQIELRDARGHWKLGPSQRLPRGYHSNALVLPDGRMMVTGDELQQIANDPDIKDAMDGSIELYEPAYLHRGGARPALDRVPGGELGYGAGFEVGSSTAAAVTRAVLLAPTTVTHAVNTSQRHLELPITGVRGSVIGLRTPPGAADAPPGYYMLFLLDARGVPSTAKWVKLGGRR
;
A
#
# COMPACT_ATOMS: atom_id res chain seq x y z
N ASP A 1 4.01 25.21 -15.76
CA ASP A 1 3.92 24.86 -14.33
C ASP A 1 4.39 23.44 -14.08
N PHE A 2 5.44 23.25 -13.29
CA PHE A 2 5.90 21.92 -12.89
C PHE A 2 5.02 21.39 -11.75
N ARG A 3 4.53 20.16 -11.91
CA ARG A 3 3.68 19.46 -10.94
C ARG A 3 4.44 18.23 -10.41
N GLY A 4 5.29 18.47 -9.42
CA GLY A 4 6.10 17.45 -8.75
C GLY A 4 5.38 16.83 -7.56
N TYR A 5 4.47 15.87 -7.82
CA TYR A 5 3.81 15.13 -6.74
C TYR A 5 4.61 13.91 -6.33
N GLY A 6 4.67 13.66 -5.02
CA GLY A 6 5.31 12.47 -4.44
C GLY A 6 4.46 11.94 -3.29
N SER A 7 4.98 10.92 -2.62
CA SER A 7 4.28 10.23 -1.54
C SER A 7 4.76 10.69 -0.15
N ALA A 8 3.86 10.68 0.82
CA ALA A 8 4.16 10.76 2.24
C ALA A 8 3.54 9.55 2.94
N VAL A 9 4.38 8.64 3.42
CA VAL A 9 3.96 7.30 3.88
C VAL A 9 4.20 7.16 5.38
N PRO A 10 3.15 7.05 6.21
CA PRO A 10 3.31 6.75 7.63
C PRO A 10 3.88 5.33 7.81
N LEU A 11 5.11 5.22 8.32
CA LEU A 11 5.82 3.94 8.38
C LEU A 11 5.20 2.98 9.41
N PRO A 12 5.14 1.66 9.13
CA PRO A 12 4.70 0.66 10.12
C PRO A 12 5.56 0.71 11.39
N ALA A 13 4.92 0.84 12.56
CA ALA A 13 5.61 0.91 13.86
C ALA A 13 4.89 0.10 14.96
N GLY A 14 4.37 -1.08 14.60
CA GLY A 14 3.73 -2.01 15.52
C GLY A 14 2.26 -1.66 15.80
N PHE A 15 1.82 -1.79 17.05
CA PHE A 15 0.40 -1.70 17.42
C PHE A 15 -0.06 -0.29 17.87
N ARG A 16 0.86 0.68 17.96
CA ARG A 16 0.56 2.08 18.32
C ARG A 16 0.49 3.03 17.11
N GLY A 17 0.27 2.45 15.93
CA GLY A 17 0.26 3.22 14.70
C GLY A 17 1.66 3.71 14.30
N PRO A 18 1.75 4.54 13.25
CA PRO A 18 3.02 5.07 12.74
C PRO A 18 3.65 6.10 13.69
N ASP A 19 4.97 6.03 13.85
CA ASP A 19 5.78 6.99 14.64
C ASP A 19 6.67 7.89 13.77
N SER A 20 6.60 7.70 12.46
CA SER A 20 7.42 8.38 11.47
C SER A 20 6.76 8.37 10.10
N VAL A 21 7.18 9.30 9.25
CA VAL A 21 6.69 9.44 7.87
C VAL A 21 7.88 9.40 6.92
N LEU A 22 7.80 8.59 5.88
CA LEU A 22 8.75 8.61 4.77
C LEU A 22 8.20 9.46 3.64
N VAL A 23 8.96 10.45 3.20
CA VAL A 23 8.67 11.33 2.07
C VAL A 23 9.61 10.98 0.92
N LEU A 24 9.05 10.82 -0.27
CA LEU A 24 9.77 10.37 -1.46
C LEU A 24 9.03 10.78 -2.74
N GLY A 25 9.77 10.86 -3.84
CA GLY A 25 9.21 11.26 -5.13
C GLY A 25 8.97 12.76 -5.25
N GLY A 26 8.24 13.16 -6.29
CA GLY A 26 7.97 14.57 -6.57
C GLY A 26 9.09 15.32 -7.30
N ASP A 27 10.28 14.73 -7.40
CA ASP A 27 11.40 15.25 -8.19
C ASP A 27 12.05 14.09 -8.98
N PRO A 28 12.13 14.17 -10.32
CA PRO A 28 12.75 13.12 -11.12
C PRO A 28 14.28 13.06 -10.97
N HIS A 29 14.89 14.10 -10.43
CA HIS A 29 16.33 14.22 -10.23
C HIS A 29 16.76 13.88 -8.79
N ASP A 30 15.80 13.64 -7.89
CA ASP A 30 16.07 13.26 -6.51
C ASP A 30 15.59 11.82 -6.22
N PRO A 31 16.50 10.83 -6.17
CA PRO A 31 16.16 9.49 -5.75
C PRO A 31 16.06 9.34 -4.22
N ASN A 32 16.45 10.35 -3.44
CA ASN A 32 16.53 10.21 -1.99
C ASN A 32 15.15 10.01 -1.37
N THR A 33 15.17 9.43 -0.17
CA THR A 33 13.99 9.33 0.68
C THR A 33 14.27 10.03 2.00
N TYR A 34 13.26 10.69 2.55
CA TYR A 34 13.39 11.55 3.72
C TYR A 34 12.45 11.09 4.82
N ARG A 35 12.98 10.76 5.99
CA ARG A 35 12.17 10.35 7.13
C ARG A 35 12.00 11.51 8.09
N LEU A 36 10.76 11.81 8.43
CA LEU A 36 10.39 12.67 9.56
C LEU A 36 10.07 11.77 10.76
N SER A 37 10.83 11.91 11.85
CA SER A 37 10.55 11.21 13.12
C SER A 37 10.94 12.11 14.29
N GLY A 38 10.08 12.18 15.31
CA GLY A 38 10.35 13.02 16.49
C GLY A 38 10.59 14.50 16.19
N GLY A 39 10.07 15.01 15.07
CA GLY A 39 10.29 16.40 14.61
C GLY A 39 11.63 16.64 13.90
N ALA A 40 12.44 15.60 13.67
CA ALA A 40 13.71 15.68 12.96
C ALA A 40 13.62 14.98 11.59
N TRP A 41 14.32 15.56 10.61
CA TRP A 41 14.46 14.99 9.27
C TRP A 41 15.78 14.23 9.14
N THR A 42 15.72 13.04 8.55
CA THR A 42 16.90 12.26 8.14
C THR A 42 16.77 11.85 6.68
N THR A 43 17.88 11.87 5.95
CA THR A 43 17.96 11.22 4.63
C THR A 43 18.19 9.74 4.85
N GLU A 44 17.34 8.92 4.24
CA GLU A 44 17.39 7.45 4.29
C GLU A 44 17.94 6.91 2.97
N GLU A 45 18.06 5.58 2.86
CA GLU A 45 18.53 4.93 1.64
C GLU A 45 17.74 5.41 0.41
N PRO A 46 18.43 5.84 -0.67
CA PRO A 46 17.77 6.30 -1.87
C PRO A 46 17.13 5.13 -2.63
N ARG A 47 16.14 5.49 -3.44
CA ARG A 47 15.62 4.63 -4.51
C ARG A 47 16.63 4.47 -5.63
N ALA A 48 16.33 3.59 -6.58
CA ALA A 48 17.13 3.42 -7.78
C ALA A 48 17.12 4.67 -8.67
N PHE A 49 16.04 5.45 -8.64
CA PHE A 49 15.90 6.70 -9.40
C PHE A 49 14.82 7.62 -8.80
N GLY A 50 14.93 8.92 -9.09
CA GLY A 50 13.89 9.90 -8.80
C GLY A 50 12.76 9.82 -9.81
N ARG A 51 11.52 10.05 -9.39
CA ARG A 51 10.34 10.12 -10.25
C ARG A 51 9.28 11.02 -9.64
N THR A 52 8.42 11.59 -10.47
CA THR A 52 7.22 12.34 -10.04
C THR A 52 5.97 11.50 -10.22
N GLN A 53 4.88 11.84 -9.54
CA GLN A 53 3.53 11.26 -9.71
C GLN A 53 3.44 9.77 -9.34
N ASP A 54 4.31 9.33 -8.46
CA ASP A 54 4.38 7.97 -7.99
C ASP A 54 3.53 7.74 -6.74
N ASP A 55 2.96 6.54 -6.65
CA ASP A 55 2.22 6.08 -5.49
C ASP A 55 3.09 5.12 -4.68
N THR A 56 3.21 5.35 -3.36
CA THR A 56 3.88 4.42 -2.45
C THR A 56 2.92 3.83 -1.42
N LEU A 57 2.71 2.52 -1.50
CA LEU A 57 1.76 1.76 -0.70
C LEU A 57 2.46 0.95 0.40
N ILE A 58 1.74 0.68 1.49
CA ILE A 58 2.13 -0.30 2.49
C ILE A 58 1.34 -1.58 2.23
N LEU A 59 2.07 -2.69 2.06
CA LEU A 59 1.49 -4.01 1.86
C LEU A 59 1.20 -4.70 3.22
N PRO A 60 0.39 -5.78 3.25
CA PRO A 60 0.03 -6.47 4.48
C PRO A 60 1.23 -6.95 5.31
N ASP A 61 2.33 -7.35 4.67
CA ASP A 61 3.53 -7.83 5.37
C ASP A 61 4.41 -6.69 5.95
N GLY A 62 4.08 -5.44 5.63
CA GLY A 62 4.82 -4.23 6.04
C GLY A 62 5.82 -3.73 4.99
N THR A 63 5.97 -4.43 3.86
CA THR A 63 6.77 -3.97 2.73
C THR A 63 6.16 -2.70 2.14
N LEU A 64 6.99 -1.71 1.78
CA LEU A 64 6.52 -0.59 0.97
C LEU A 64 6.73 -0.92 -0.51
N LEU A 65 5.79 -0.49 -1.34
CA LEU A 65 5.86 -0.65 -2.79
C LEU A 65 5.61 0.70 -3.44
N THR A 66 6.58 1.18 -4.22
CA THR A 66 6.42 2.34 -5.09
C THR A 66 6.14 1.90 -6.52
N VAL A 67 5.09 2.48 -7.12
CA VAL A 67 4.60 2.22 -8.48
C VAL A 67 4.21 3.54 -9.12
N ASN A 68 3.96 3.51 -10.43
CA ASN A 68 3.67 4.68 -11.24
C ASN A 68 4.87 5.63 -11.30
N GLY A 69 4.65 6.71 -12.03
CA GLY A 69 5.52 7.86 -12.08
C GLY A 69 5.99 8.20 -13.49
N ALA A 70 6.51 9.42 -13.61
CA ALA A 70 7.02 10.00 -14.84
C ALA A 70 8.13 11.04 -14.55
N LEU A 71 8.85 11.42 -15.60
CA LEU A 71 9.84 12.50 -15.57
C LEU A 71 9.21 13.84 -15.16
N SER A 72 8.05 14.16 -15.71
CA SER A 72 7.33 15.41 -15.44
C SER A 72 5.85 15.21 -15.70
N THR A 73 5.02 16.21 -15.37
CA THR A 73 3.65 16.21 -15.85
C THR A 73 3.62 16.34 -17.36
N ARG A 74 2.72 15.57 -17.99
CA ARG A 74 2.42 15.66 -19.41
C ARG A 74 2.00 17.09 -19.75
N ASP A 75 2.62 17.68 -20.77
CA ASP A 75 2.24 19.01 -21.27
C ASP A 75 1.10 18.84 -22.29
N TYR A 76 -0.06 19.39 -21.96
CA TYR A 76 -1.29 19.24 -22.72
C TYR A 76 -1.39 20.29 -23.82
N GLY A 77 -1.05 19.92 -25.05
CA GLY A 77 -1.34 20.74 -26.24
C GLY A 77 -0.25 20.80 -27.30
N HIS A 78 0.95 20.29 -27.04
CA HIS A 78 2.12 20.48 -27.93
C HIS A 78 2.73 19.19 -28.49
N GLY A 79 1.92 18.16 -28.73
CA GLY A 79 2.33 16.96 -29.47
C GLY A 79 2.53 15.71 -28.61
N PRO A 80 2.93 14.59 -29.24
CA PRO A 80 2.73 13.23 -28.75
C PRO A 80 3.75 12.76 -27.70
N PHE A 81 4.32 13.65 -26.87
CA PHE A 81 5.28 13.19 -25.87
C PHE A 81 4.61 12.54 -24.65
N ASN A 82 4.32 11.25 -24.81
CA ASN A 82 4.94 10.21 -23.99
C ASN A 82 5.32 9.01 -24.89
N PRO A 83 6.30 9.13 -25.82
CA PRO A 83 6.45 8.14 -26.89
C PRO A 83 7.20 6.90 -26.41
N GLN A 84 7.91 7.00 -25.28
CA GLN A 84 8.29 5.92 -24.39
C GLN A 84 8.48 6.57 -23.01
N ALA A 85 7.51 6.41 -22.11
CA ALA A 85 7.77 6.71 -20.70
C ALA A 85 8.99 5.89 -20.35
N ASP A 86 10.04 6.56 -19.87
CA ASP A 86 11.31 5.92 -19.57
C ASP A 86 11.00 4.59 -18.88
N LEU A 87 11.48 3.49 -19.47
CA LEU A 87 11.08 2.17 -19.02
C LEU A 87 11.47 1.96 -17.55
N SER A 88 12.45 2.72 -17.05
CA SER A 88 12.78 2.80 -15.63
C SER A 88 11.57 3.23 -14.80
N TYR A 89 10.75 4.22 -15.18
CA TYR A 89 9.59 4.64 -14.40
C TYR A 89 8.45 3.62 -14.33
N ARG A 90 8.47 2.59 -15.18
CA ARG A 90 7.57 1.44 -15.04
C ARG A 90 8.06 0.45 -13.99
N GLN A 91 9.34 0.49 -13.61
CA GLN A 91 9.90 -0.40 -12.61
C GLN A 91 9.27 -0.09 -11.26
N ILE A 92 8.68 -1.10 -10.62
CA ILE A 92 8.27 -0.93 -9.22
C ILE A 92 9.51 -0.98 -8.33
N GLU A 93 9.44 -0.34 -7.17
CA GLU A 93 10.48 -0.41 -6.15
C GLU A 93 9.89 -0.90 -4.84
N LEU A 94 10.57 -1.83 -4.18
CA LEU A 94 10.14 -2.45 -2.94
C LEU A 94 11.10 -2.06 -1.83
N ARG A 95 10.58 -1.52 -0.73
CA ARG A 95 11.35 -1.22 0.48
C ARG A 95 11.07 -2.27 1.55
N ASP A 96 12.11 -2.90 2.06
CA ASP A 96 11.98 -3.83 3.18
C ASP A 96 11.91 -3.10 4.55
N ALA A 97 11.74 -3.88 5.62
CA ALA A 97 11.68 -3.35 6.98
C ALA A 97 13.01 -2.77 7.50
N ARG A 98 14.15 -3.11 6.86
CA ARG A 98 15.47 -2.54 7.17
C ARG A 98 15.73 -1.23 6.44
N GLY A 99 14.88 -0.93 5.46
CA GLY A 99 14.92 0.28 4.66
C GLY A 99 15.62 0.13 3.33
N HIS A 100 15.98 -1.10 2.94
CA HIS A 100 16.63 -1.35 1.67
C HIS A 100 15.62 -1.33 0.52
N TRP A 101 16.00 -0.65 -0.56
CA TRP A 101 15.21 -0.62 -1.79
C TRP A 101 15.70 -1.68 -2.78
N LYS A 102 14.76 -2.30 -3.49
CA LYS A 102 15.07 -3.17 -4.62
C LYS A 102 14.08 -2.95 -5.75
N LEU A 103 14.56 -3.11 -6.98
CA LEU A 103 13.70 -3.15 -8.15
C LEU A 103 12.84 -4.43 -8.11
N GLY A 104 11.53 -4.28 -8.31
CA GLY A 104 10.60 -5.38 -8.60
C GLY A 104 10.42 -5.57 -10.11
N PRO A 105 9.33 -6.17 -10.61
CA PRO A 105 9.01 -6.19 -12.04
C PRO A 105 8.55 -4.81 -12.57
N SER A 106 8.50 -4.67 -13.90
CA SER A 106 7.99 -3.46 -14.55
C SER A 106 6.48 -3.56 -14.79
N GLN A 107 5.77 -2.44 -14.67
CA GLN A 107 4.41 -2.26 -15.15
C GLN A 107 4.34 -2.50 -16.66
N ARG A 108 3.22 -3.03 -17.13
CA ARG A 108 2.98 -3.23 -18.57
C ARG A 108 2.71 -1.88 -19.22
N LEU A 109 1.91 -1.04 -18.56
CA LEU A 109 1.53 0.28 -19.03
C LEU A 109 2.31 1.37 -18.27
N PRO A 110 2.71 2.44 -18.94
CA PRO A 110 3.17 3.63 -18.23
C PRO A 110 2.00 4.29 -17.51
N ARG A 111 2.25 4.78 -16.30
CA ARG A 111 1.24 5.42 -15.46
C ARG A 111 1.85 6.67 -14.83
N GLY A 112 1.45 7.85 -15.29
CA GLY A 112 1.91 9.13 -14.75
C GLY A 112 0.81 9.82 -13.96
N TYR A 113 0.59 11.09 -14.24
CA TYR A 113 -0.35 11.92 -13.53
C TYR A 113 -1.80 11.40 -13.66
N HIS A 114 -2.62 11.60 -12.62
CA HIS A 114 -3.92 10.94 -12.44
C HIS A 114 -3.90 9.40 -12.40
N SER A 115 -2.73 8.76 -12.30
CA SER A 115 -2.67 7.36 -11.89
C SER A 115 -3.02 7.19 -10.42
N ASN A 116 -3.41 5.96 -10.08
CA ASN A 116 -3.81 5.55 -8.75
C ASN A 116 -3.36 4.11 -8.52
N ALA A 117 -2.98 3.81 -7.29
CA ALA A 117 -2.74 2.44 -6.85
C ALA A 117 -3.36 2.17 -5.47
N LEU A 118 -3.90 0.96 -5.26
CA LEU A 118 -4.48 0.54 -3.98
C LEU A 118 -4.29 -0.94 -3.70
N VAL A 119 -4.23 -1.31 -2.41
CA VAL A 119 -4.20 -2.71 -1.96
C VAL A 119 -5.61 -3.28 -1.91
N LEU A 120 -5.80 -4.46 -2.50
CA LEU A 120 -7.07 -5.20 -2.53
C LEU A 120 -7.20 -6.14 -1.32
N PRO A 121 -8.43 -6.51 -0.92
CA PRO A 121 -8.66 -7.45 0.19
C PRO A 121 -8.02 -8.83 0.00
N ASP A 122 -7.75 -9.27 -1.23
CA ASP A 122 -7.07 -10.54 -1.49
C ASP A 122 -5.54 -10.44 -1.38
N GLY A 123 -5.00 -9.27 -1.02
CA GLY A 123 -3.56 -9.02 -0.90
C GLY A 123 -2.88 -8.74 -2.24
N ARG A 124 -3.60 -8.58 -3.35
CA ARG A 124 -3.03 -8.02 -4.58
C ARG A 124 -3.05 -6.49 -4.52
N MET A 125 -2.39 -5.85 -5.48
CA MET A 125 -2.48 -4.42 -5.70
C MET A 125 -3.17 -4.17 -7.05
N MET A 126 -4.04 -3.17 -7.09
CA MET A 126 -4.65 -2.65 -8.30
C MET A 126 -3.96 -1.35 -8.70
N VAL A 127 -3.65 -1.19 -9.98
CA VAL A 127 -3.11 0.04 -10.58
C VAL A 127 -4.02 0.49 -11.72
N THR A 128 -4.37 1.77 -11.73
CA THR A 128 -5.32 2.34 -12.70
C THR A 128 -5.03 3.82 -12.94
N GLY A 129 -5.85 4.46 -13.78
CA GLY A 129 -5.72 5.85 -14.15
C GLY A 129 -4.59 6.05 -15.14
N ASP A 130 -3.87 7.16 -14.97
CA ASP A 130 -3.13 7.89 -16.01
C ASP A 130 -4.05 8.89 -16.73
N GLU A 131 -3.51 10.06 -17.05
CA GLU A 131 -4.25 11.14 -17.70
C GLU A 131 -4.26 10.91 -19.23
N LEU A 132 -4.92 9.81 -19.62
CA LEU A 132 -5.12 9.46 -21.02
C LEU A 132 -6.31 10.23 -21.58
N GLN A 133 -6.03 11.42 -22.10
CA GLN A 133 -7.00 12.17 -22.90
C GLN A 133 -7.52 11.39 -24.11
N GLN A 134 -6.82 10.33 -24.54
CA GLN A 134 -7.32 9.41 -25.56
C GLN A 134 -8.62 8.74 -25.12
N ILE A 135 -8.78 8.31 -23.87
CA ILE A 135 -10.05 7.70 -23.40
C ILE A 135 -11.21 8.70 -23.47
N ALA A 136 -10.93 9.98 -23.22
CA ALA A 136 -11.95 11.03 -23.24
C ALA A 136 -12.28 11.53 -24.65
N ASN A 137 -11.34 11.48 -25.61
CA ASN A 137 -11.43 12.18 -26.89
C ASN A 137 -11.21 11.29 -28.13
N ASP A 138 -10.83 10.03 -27.95
CA ASP A 138 -10.63 9.05 -29.02
C ASP A 138 -11.77 8.02 -28.98
N PRO A 139 -12.73 8.08 -29.93
CA PRO A 139 -13.84 7.14 -29.98
C PRO A 139 -13.43 5.75 -30.52
N ASP A 140 -12.19 5.55 -30.96
CA ASP A 140 -11.73 4.33 -31.63
C ASP A 140 -10.32 3.90 -31.16
N ILE A 141 -10.15 3.73 -29.84
CA ILE A 141 -8.89 3.29 -29.22
C ILE A 141 -8.57 1.86 -29.64
N LYS A 142 -7.40 1.67 -30.28
CA LYS A 142 -6.92 0.36 -30.79
C LYS A 142 -5.59 -0.11 -30.18
N ASP A 143 -5.00 0.68 -29.30
CA ASP A 143 -3.79 0.33 -28.58
C ASP A 143 -4.12 -0.18 -27.16
N ALA A 144 -3.08 -0.42 -26.35
CA ALA A 144 -3.25 -0.93 -24.98
C ALA A 144 -3.60 0.16 -23.95
N MET A 145 -3.78 1.41 -24.38
CA MET A 145 -4.10 2.56 -23.51
C MET A 145 -5.62 2.82 -23.47
N ASP A 146 -6.38 1.73 -23.36
CA ASP A 146 -7.84 1.63 -23.43
C ASP A 146 -8.57 1.83 -22.10
N GLY A 147 -7.85 2.25 -21.06
CA GLY A 147 -8.38 2.38 -19.70
C GLY A 147 -8.34 1.10 -18.88
N SER A 148 -7.62 0.09 -19.35
CA SER A 148 -7.39 -1.14 -18.59
C SER A 148 -6.73 -0.89 -17.22
N ILE A 149 -7.04 -1.81 -16.30
CA ILE A 149 -6.49 -1.88 -14.95
C ILE A 149 -5.42 -2.97 -14.91
N GLU A 150 -4.34 -2.74 -14.17
CA GLU A 150 -3.33 -3.75 -13.90
C GLU A 150 -3.47 -4.30 -12.48
N LEU A 151 -3.36 -5.62 -12.34
CA LEU A 151 -3.25 -6.28 -11.04
C LEU A 151 -1.81 -6.74 -10.86
N TYR A 152 -1.19 -6.31 -9.76
CA TYR A 152 0.10 -6.77 -9.33
C TYR A 152 -0.05 -7.78 -8.19
N GLU A 153 0.61 -8.93 -8.33
CA GLU A 153 0.69 -9.96 -7.29
C GLU A 153 2.03 -9.83 -6.56
N PRO A 154 2.03 -9.38 -5.29
CA PRO A 154 3.28 -9.21 -4.56
C PRO A 154 3.96 -10.55 -4.28
N ALA A 155 5.29 -10.53 -4.13
CA ALA A 155 6.11 -11.73 -3.96
C ALA A 155 5.65 -12.66 -2.83
N TYR A 156 4.97 -12.15 -1.79
CA TYR A 156 4.41 -12.99 -0.73
C TYR A 156 3.33 -13.96 -1.23
N LEU A 157 2.61 -13.68 -2.32
CA LEU A 157 1.61 -14.59 -2.87
C LEU A 157 2.23 -15.78 -3.61
N HIS A 158 3.54 -15.71 -3.91
CA HIS A 158 4.28 -16.73 -4.65
C HIS A 158 5.28 -17.51 -3.78
N ARG A 159 5.21 -17.42 -2.45
CA ARG A 159 6.08 -18.17 -1.51
C ARG A 159 5.69 -19.65 -1.35
N GLY A 160 4.75 -20.14 -2.16
CA GLY A 160 4.26 -21.52 -2.14
C GLY A 160 3.42 -21.88 -0.92
N GLY A 161 2.79 -23.06 -0.93
CA GLY A 161 1.92 -23.55 0.14
C GLY A 161 0.59 -22.78 0.26
N ALA A 162 -0.26 -23.21 1.19
CA ALA A 162 -1.53 -22.55 1.45
C ALA A 162 -1.32 -21.23 2.20
N ARG A 163 -2.15 -20.23 1.88
CA ARG A 163 -2.27 -18.98 2.64
C ARG A 163 -2.98 -19.25 3.97
N PRO A 164 -2.72 -18.47 5.04
CA PRO A 164 -3.57 -18.50 6.21
C PRO A 164 -5.04 -18.23 5.86
N ALA A 165 -5.96 -18.91 6.54
CA ALA A 165 -7.39 -18.68 6.41
C ALA A 165 -7.86 -17.76 7.55
N LEU A 166 -8.49 -16.64 7.20
CA LEU A 166 -9.29 -15.85 8.14
C LEU A 166 -10.75 -16.16 7.85
N ASP A 167 -11.34 -17.09 8.60
CA ASP A 167 -12.65 -17.67 8.31
C ASP A 167 -13.79 -16.83 8.89
N ARG A 168 -13.56 -16.26 10.08
CA ARG A 168 -14.57 -15.47 10.80
C ARG A 168 -13.93 -14.29 11.53
N VAL A 169 -14.60 -13.15 11.48
CA VAL A 169 -14.38 -11.98 12.35
C VAL A 169 -15.67 -11.70 13.12
N PRO A 170 -15.61 -11.03 14.28
CA PRO A 170 -16.81 -10.62 15.01
C PRO A 170 -17.65 -9.67 14.16
N GLY A 171 -18.97 -9.72 14.35
CA GLY A 171 -19.87 -8.70 13.83
C GLY A 171 -19.85 -7.46 14.72
N GLY A 172 -20.17 -6.31 14.15
CA GLY A 172 -20.24 -5.04 14.88
C GLY A 172 -18.92 -4.27 14.95
N GLU A 173 -18.91 -3.25 15.81
CA GLU A 173 -17.80 -2.32 15.97
C GLU A 173 -16.88 -2.76 17.12
N LEU A 174 -15.57 -2.69 16.91
CA LEU A 174 -14.55 -3.08 17.88
C LEU A 174 -14.01 -1.87 18.64
N GLY A 175 -14.20 -1.86 19.95
CA GLY A 175 -13.65 -0.85 20.85
C GLY A 175 -12.13 -0.86 20.92
N TYR A 176 -11.53 0.28 21.29
CA TYR A 176 -10.10 0.41 21.48
C TYR A 176 -9.58 -0.30 22.73
N GLY A 177 -8.35 -0.83 22.66
CA GLY A 177 -7.71 -1.60 23.72
C GLY A 177 -8.41 -2.93 24.09
N ALA A 178 -9.47 -3.29 23.38
CA ALA A 178 -10.30 -4.45 23.66
C ALA A 178 -9.70 -5.74 23.08
N GLY A 179 -9.91 -6.84 23.80
CA GLY A 179 -9.68 -8.18 23.25
C GLY A 179 -10.83 -8.60 22.36
N PHE A 180 -10.55 -9.30 21.26
CA PHE A 180 -11.54 -9.93 20.41
C PHE A 180 -10.99 -11.23 19.82
N GLU A 181 -11.87 -12.05 19.26
CA GLU A 181 -11.49 -13.36 18.72
C GLU A 181 -11.82 -13.47 17.23
N VAL A 182 -10.97 -14.16 16.49
CA VAL A 182 -11.19 -14.50 15.08
C VAL A 182 -11.08 -16.02 14.87
N GLY A 183 -11.82 -16.53 13.90
CA GLY A 183 -11.78 -17.94 13.49
C GLY A 183 -10.79 -18.15 12.35
N SER A 184 -9.97 -19.19 12.45
CA SER A 184 -8.99 -19.62 11.45
C SER A 184 -8.81 -21.14 11.48
N SER A 185 -9.14 -21.80 10.38
CA SER A 185 -8.86 -23.22 10.12
C SER A 185 -7.36 -23.52 10.03
N THR A 186 -6.54 -22.48 9.89
CA THR A 186 -5.08 -22.54 9.88
C THR A 186 -4.46 -21.82 11.08
N ALA A 187 -5.16 -21.73 12.22
CA ALA A 187 -4.75 -20.88 13.34
C ALA A 187 -3.31 -21.15 13.83
N ALA A 188 -2.89 -22.42 13.82
CA ALA A 188 -1.55 -22.82 14.24
C ALA A 188 -0.41 -22.29 13.33
N ALA A 189 -0.72 -21.90 12.09
CA ALA A 189 0.26 -21.34 11.15
C ALA A 189 0.40 -19.81 11.25
N VAL A 190 -0.49 -19.14 12.00
CA VAL A 190 -0.55 -17.68 12.07
C VAL A 190 0.49 -17.17 13.07
N THR A 191 1.32 -16.23 12.63
CA THR A 191 2.34 -15.59 13.46
C THR A 191 2.12 -14.09 13.64
N ARG A 192 1.34 -13.46 12.75
CA ARG A 192 1.00 -12.04 12.82
C ARG A 192 -0.46 -11.81 12.43
N ALA A 193 -1.02 -10.73 12.95
CA ALA A 193 -2.31 -10.20 12.53
C ALA A 193 -2.15 -8.69 12.36
N VAL A 194 -2.64 -8.14 11.25
CA VAL A 194 -2.46 -6.72 10.94
C VAL A 194 -3.77 -6.08 10.50
N LEU A 195 -3.95 -4.82 10.89
CA LEU A 195 -4.93 -3.92 10.29
C LEU A 195 -4.26 -3.09 9.22
N LEU A 196 -4.82 -3.12 8.01
CA LEU A 196 -4.45 -2.23 6.92
C LEU A 196 -5.65 -1.33 6.61
N ALA A 197 -5.46 -0.01 6.70
CA ALA A 197 -6.50 0.94 6.34
C ALA A 197 -6.80 0.87 4.83
N PRO A 198 -8.06 0.97 4.40
CA PRO A 198 -8.40 1.11 2.99
C PRO A 198 -7.67 2.30 2.37
N THR A 199 -7.08 2.08 1.20
CA THR A 199 -6.39 3.14 0.46
C THR A 199 -7.42 4.02 -0.23
N THR A 200 -7.29 5.33 -0.04
CA THR A 200 -7.96 6.37 -0.83
C THR A 200 -6.87 7.21 -1.45
N VAL A 201 -6.78 7.20 -2.77
CA VAL A 201 -5.67 7.85 -3.47
C VAL A 201 -6.19 8.70 -4.61
N THR A 202 -5.56 9.86 -4.77
CA THR A 202 -5.62 10.66 -5.99
C THR A 202 -4.40 11.57 -6.04
N HIS A 203 -3.84 11.82 -7.22
CA HIS A 203 -2.73 12.75 -7.40
C HIS A 203 -1.51 12.42 -6.50
N ALA A 204 -1.16 11.13 -6.35
CA ALA A 204 -0.14 10.63 -5.43
C ALA A 204 -0.38 10.89 -3.92
N VAL A 205 -1.58 11.36 -3.55
CA VAL A 205 -1.94 11.66 -2.17
C VAL A 205 -2.82 10.56 -1.60
N ASN A 206 -2.33 9.89 -0.54
CA ASN A 206 -3.09 8.95 0.26
C ASN A 206 -2.98 9.29 1.75
N THR A 207 -4.02 9.90 2.31
CA THR A 207 -4.08 10.27 3.74
C THR A 207 -4.65 9.18 4.64
N SER A 208 -5.16 8.09 4.05
CA SER A 208 -5.81 7.00 4.77
C SER A 208 -4.84 5.92 5.22
N GLN A 209 -3.73 5.74 4.50
CA GLN A 209 -2.80 4.61 4.67
C GLN A 209 -2.32 4.44 6.11
N ARG A 210 -2.51 3.22 6.64
CA ARG A 210 -2.10 2.86 7.98
C ARG A 210 -1.93 1.36 8.10
N HIS A 211 -0.85 0.94 8.71
CA HIS A 211 -0.56 -0.45 9.01
C HIS A 211 -0.32 -0.58 10.50
N LEU A 212 -1.06 -1.46 11.16
CA LEU A 212 -0.89 -1.75 12.58
C LEU A 212 -0.82 -3.24 12.81
N GLU A 213 0.14 -3.66 13.62
CA GLU A 213 0.13 -5.00 14.21
C GLU A 213 -0.97 -5.09 15.27
N LEU A 214 -1.61 -6.26 15.36
CA LEU A 214 -2.48 -6.63 16.47
C LEU A 214 -1.80 -7.69 17.32
N PRO A 215 -1.61 -7.46 18.64
CA PRO A 215 -1.06 -8.48 19.52
C PRO A 215 -1.94 -9.74 19.51
N ILE A 216 -1.33 -10.90 19.23
CA ILE A 216 -1.96 -12.21 19.41
C ILE A 216 -1.91 -12.54 20.90
N THR A 217 -3.08 -12.65 21.52
CA THR A 217 -3.23 -12.91 22.96
C THR A 217 -3.36 -14.39 23.29
N GLY A 218 -3.60 -15.24 22.29
CA GLY A 218 -3.58 -16.68 22.42
C GLY A 218 -4.16 -17.40 21.21
N VAL A 219 -3.85 -18.69 21.07
CA VAL A 219 -4.41 -19.57 20.04
C VAL A 219 -5.01 -20.79 20.74
N ARG A 220 -6.29 -21.10 20.47
CA ARG A 220 -7.02 -22.23 21.05
C ARG A 220 -7.82 -22.94 19.96
N GLY A 221 -7.35 -24.10 19.52
CA GLY A 221 -7.95 -24.80 18.38
C GLY A 221 -7.93 -23.91 17.13
N SER A 222 -9.10 -23.63 16.55
CA SER A 222 -9.27 -22.75 15.39
C SER A 222 -9.56 -21.28 15.75
N VAL A 223 -9.37 -20.87 17.01
CA VAL A 223 -9.63 -19.51 17.48
C VAL A 223 -8.33 -18.79 17.82
N ILE A 224 -8.20 -17.57 17.33
CA ILE A 224 -7.08 -16.66 17.63
C ILE A 224 -7.64 -15.47 18.41
N GLY A 225 -7.10 -15.23 19.61
CA GLY A 225 -7.34 -14.02 20.37
C GLY A 225 -6.42 -12.89 19.89
N LEU A 226 -7.00 -11.72 19.67
CA LEU A 226 -6.34 -10.50 19.23
C LEU A 226 -6.68 -9.34 20.17
N ARG A 227 -5.87 -8.28 20.17
CA ARG A 227 -6.17 -7.02 20.86
C ARG A 227 -6.14 -5.85 19.89
N THR A 228 -7.17 -5.00 19.93
CA THR A 228 -7.25 -3.78 19.11
C THR A 228 -6.23 -2.73 19.53
N PRO A 229 -5.93 -1.74 18.65
CA PRO A 229 -5.04 -0.63 19.00
C PRO A 229 -5.50 0.12 20.27
N PRO A 230 -4.58 0.72 21.05
CA PRO A 230 -4.93 1.35 22.33
C PRO A 230 -5.91 2.51 22.23
N GLY A 231 -5.89 3.28 21.14
CA GLY A 231 -6.79 4.42 20.96
C GLY A 231 -6.89 4.95 19.53
N ALA A 232 -7.77 5.94 19.37
CA ALA A 232 -8.04 6.57 18.07
C ALA A 232 -6.84 7.35 17.49
N ALA A 233 -5.87 7.72 18.33
CA ALA A 233 -4.62 8.32 17.88
C ALA A 233 -3.74 7.32 17.11
N ASP A 234 -3.76 6.05 17.53
CA ASP A 234 -3.01 4.97 16.87
C ASP A 234 -3.69 4.56 15.55
N ALA A 235 -5.02 4.38 15.59
CA ALA A 235 -5.85 4.00 14.46
C ALA A 235 -7.20 4.75 14.51
N PRO A 236 -7.43 5.76 13.65
CA PRO A 236 -8.69 6.49 13.60
C PRO A 236 -9.91 5.57 13.39
N PRO A 237 -11.09 5.95 13.89
CA PRO A 237 -12.30 5.15 13.72
C PRO A 237 -12.61 4.93 12.24
N GLY A 238 -13.05 3.73 11.88
CA GLY A 238 -13.34 3.39 10.49
C GLY A 238 -13.18 1.92 10.16
N TYR A 239 -13.32 1.60 8.89
CA TYR A 239 -13.10 0.25 8.38
C TYR A 239 -11.62 -0.02 8.14
N TYR A 240 -11.20 -1.24 8.47
CA TYR A 240 -9.86 -1.76 8.23
C TYR A 240 -9.96 -3.15 7.63
N MET A 241 -9.02 -3.47 6.74
CA MET A 241 -8.78 -4.84 6.30
C MET A 241 -7.96 -5.54 7.38
N LEU A 242 -8.51 -6.58 7.99
CA LEU A 242 -7.77 -7.48 8.88
C LEU A 242 -7.17 -8.62 8.07
N PHE A 243 -5.85 -8.77 8.13
CA PHE A 243 -5.11 -9.89 7.56
C PHE A 243 -4.49 -10.74 8.67
N LEU A 244 -4.47 -12.05 8.48
CA LEU A 244 -3.59 -12.98 9.22
C LEU A 244 -2.39 -13.30 8.35
N LEU A 245 -1.19 -13.35 8.92
CA LEU A 245 0.03 -13.74 8.21
C LEU A 245 0.73 -14.90 8.90
N ASP A 246 1.33 -15.76 8.09
CA ASP A 246 2.22 -16.82 8.57
C ASP A 246 3.66 -16.34 8.75
N ALA A 247 4.54 -17.24 9.21
CA ALA A 247 5.96 -16.97 9.42
C ALA A 247 6.70 -16.59 8.12
N ARG A 248 6.14 -16.95 6.97
CA ARG A 248 6.66 -16.60 5.65
C ARG A 248 6.10 -15.27 5.18
N GLY A 249 5.34 -14.52 5.97
CA GLY A 249 4.74 -13.25 5.59
C GLY A 249 3.64 -13.35 4.52
N VAL A 250 3.08 -14.55 4.30
CA VAL A 250 1.97 -14.73 3.34
C VAL A 250 0.66 -14.30 4.02
N PRO A 251 -0.07 -13.30 3.50
CA PRO A 251 -1.32 -12.86 4.11
C PRO A 251 -2.50 -13.74 3.70
N SER A 252 -3.50 -13.85 4.57
CA SER A 252 -4.84 -14.36 4.24
C SER A 252 -5.53 -13.46 3.20
N THR A 253 -6.68 -13.89 2.67
CA THR A 253 -7.66 -12.90 2.21
C THR A 253 -8.17 -12.13 3.43
N ALA A 254 -8.30 -10.82 3.32
CA ALA A 254 -8.76 -9.98 4.42
C ALA A 254 -10.24 -10.20 4.72
N LYS A 255 -10.61 -9.85 5.96
CA LYS A 255 -11.99 -9.51 6.30
C LYS A 255 -12.03 -8.10 6.84
N TRP A 256 -13.14 -7.41 6.57
CA TRP A 256 -13.37 -6.07 7.08
C TRP A 256 -13.75 -6.11 8.55
N VAL A 257 -13.08 -5.30 9.36
CA VAL A 257 -13.48 -4.99 10.74
C VAL A 257 -13.66 -3.48 10.85
N LYS A 258 -14.55 -3.03 11.72
CA LYS A 258 -14.77 -1.61 11.98
C LYS A 258 -14.24 -1.28 13.36
N LEU A 259 -13.25 -0.40 13.45
CA LEU A 259 -12.82 0.19 14.70
C LEU A 259 -13.72 1.36 15.06
N GLY A 260 -14.11 1.41 16.32
CA GLY A 260 -14.83 2.51 16.91
C GLY A 260 -15.56 2.06 18.16
N GLY A 261 -16.38 2.93 18.71
CA GLY A 261 -17.13 2.65 19.92
C GLY A 261 -16.97 3.80 20.89
N ARG A 262 -18.10 4.16 21.49
CA ARG A 262 -18.21 5.26 22.46
C ARG A 262 -17.35 4.95 23.67
N ARG A 263 -16.74 6.00 24.22
CA ARG A 263 -16.29 6.00 25.62
C ARG A 263 -17.39 5.48 26.54
#